data_AF-A0AAD6B4I1-F1
#
_entry.id   AF-A0AAD6B4I1-F1
#
_cell.length_a   1.000
_cell.length_b   1.000
_cell.length_c   1.000
_cell.angle_alpha   90.00
_cell.angle_beta   90.00
_cell.angle_gamma   90.00
#
_symmetry.space_group_name_H-M   'P 1'
#
loop_
_entity.id
_entity.type
_entity.pdbx_description
1 polymer ?
#
loop_
_entity_poly.entity_id
_entity_poly.type
_entity_poly.pdbx_seq_one_letter_code
_entity_poly.pdbx_strand_id
1 'polypeptide(L)'
;MKAALLLVLTVWLNVQYGGCAFSSSCSLPPSKWCSSLDSAIQCGVLKQCLLSNFTRSHQTADQVEEIMSVTLVPYGNAQEKNVGGKYVFECQHGEQECLGNMIETCLLNMTDASAAYETIYCMESADDVISAAKSCVDLFSPELKWESIDSCVNGDKGNQLMHQNALKTQALNPPHKYVPWITINGAHTDDLQDKASTSLFSLVCSMYKGPKPAACGGSQRGFRSYSNNE
;
A
#
# COMPACT_ATOMS: atom_id res chain seq x y z
N MET A 1 -50.07 -9.18 34.84
CA MET A 1 -50.57 -7.94 34.21
C MET A 1 -49.67 -7.64 33.02
N LYS A 2 -50.17 -7.85 31.80
CA LYS A 2 -49.49 -7.52 30.54
C LYS A 2 -49.97 -6.14 30.12
N ALA A 3 -49.06 -5.18 29.93
CA ALA A 3 -49.40 -3.89 29.35
C ALA A 3 -49.21 -3.98 27.84
N ALA A 4 -50.32 -3.89 27.11
CA ALA A 4 -50.36 -3.58 25.69
C ALA A 4 -50.56 -2.06 25.55
N LEU A 5 -49.71 -1.41 24.76
CA LEU A 5 -49.97 -0.09 24.17
C LEU A 5 -49.35 -0.13 22.77
N LEU A 6 -50.19 -0.34 21.76
CA LEU A 6 -50.84 0.69 20.93
C LEU A 6 -49.98 1.01 19.69
N LEU A 7 -50.30 0.29 18.62
CA LEU A 7 -50.00 0.63 17.23
C LEU A 7 -50.53 2.04 16.94
N VAL A 8 -49.63 2.97 16.68
CA VAL A 8 -49.95 4.22 15.99
C VAL A 8 -49.33 4.14 14.60
N LEU A 9 -50.20 3.88 13.62
CA LEU A 9 -49.94 4.15 12.22
C LEU A 9 -50.02 5.67 12.00
N THR A 10 -48.88 6.31 11.78
CA THR A 10 -48.84 7.60 11.07
C THR A 10 -47.98 7.45 9.83
N VAL A 11 -48.65 7.29 8.71
CA VAL A 11 -48.13 7.73 7.40
C VAL A 11 -47.86 9.25 7.53
N TRP A 12 -46.79 9.77 6.93
CA TRP A 12 -46.82 10.90 6.00
C TRP A 12 -45.39 11.35 5.58
N LEU A 13 -45.25 11.47 4.26
CA LEU A 13 -44.32 12.26 3.44
C LEU A 13 -42.87 11.80 3.25
N ASN A 14 -42.65 11.28 2.04
CA ASN A 14 -41.38 11.32 1.33
C ASN A 14 -40.83 12.75 1.27
N VAL A 15 -39.66 12.95 1.85
CA VAL A 15 -38.73 14.01 1.43
C VAL A 15 -37.45 13.28 1.00
N GLN A 16 -37.26 13.16 -0.30
CA GLN A 16 -35.94 12.90 -0.87
C GLN A 16 -35.09 14.15 -0.61
N TYR A 17 -34.19 14.07 0.36
CA TYR A 17 -32.93 14.78 0.31
C TYR A 17 -31.83 13.74 0.43
N GLY A 18 -31.29 13.34 -0.72
CA GLY A 18 -30.00 12.67 -0.80
C GLY A 18 -28.96 13.64 -0.25
N GLY A 19 -28.55 13.40 0.99
CA GLY A 19 -27.44 14.06 1.64
C GLY A 19 -26.86 13.08 2.63
N CYS A 20 -25.70 12.50 2.29
CA CYS A 20 -24.87 11.83 3.30
C CYS A 20 -24.52 12.89 4.34
N ALA A 21 -25.17 12.84 5.50
CA ALA A 21 -24.79 13.63 6.65
C ALA A 21 -23.48 13.05 7.23
N PHE A 22 -22.34 13.47 6.69
CA PHE A 22 -21.07 13.36 7.40
C PHE A 22 -20.99 14.52 8.42
N SER A 23 -21.42 14.28 9.66
CA SER A 23 -20.90 15.03 10.81
C SER A 23 -19.47 14.52 11.06
N SER A 24 -18.41 15.31 11.13
CA SER A 24 -18.26 16.55 11.88
C SER A 24 -17.07 17.35 11.35
N SER A 25 -17.18 18.68 11.41
CA SER A 25 -16.15 19.63 11.05
C SER A 25 -14.83 19.37 11.79
N CYS A 26 -13.77 19.07 11.03
CA CYS A 26 -12.38 19.02 11.46
C CYS A 26 -12.06 20.06 12.55
N SER A 27 -11.67 19.60 13.74
CA SER A 27 -11.31 20.48 14.87
C SER A 27 -9.88 21.03 14.78
N LEU A 28 -9.10 20.55 13.81
CA LEU A 28 -7.69 20.89 13.62
C LEU A 28 -7.53 22.09 12.67
N PRO A 29 -6.56 22.99 12.91
CA PRO A 29 -6.23 24.04 11.95
C PRO A 29 -5.64 23.45 10.66
N PRO A 30 -5.80 24.10 9.48
CA PRO A 30 -5.30 23.59 8.19
C PRO A 30 -3.83 23.15 8.16
N SER A 31 -2.96 23.83 8.91
CA SER A 31 -1.55 23.47 9.04
C SER A 31 -1.29 22.11 9.71
N LYS A 32 -2.31 21.53 10.37
CA LYS A 32 -2.27 20.24 11.04
C LYS A 32 -3.07 19.16 10.30
N TRP A 33 -3.72 19.48 9.18
CA TRP A 33 -4.53 18.48 8.49
C TRP A 33 -3.69 17.31 7.95
N CYS A 34 -2.45 17.56 7.53
CA CYS A 34 -1.53 16.52 7.06
C CYS A 34 -0.47 16.13 8.09
N SER A 35 -0.64 16.47 9.37
CA SER A 35 0.37 16.11 10.38
C SER A 35 0.34 14.66 10.82
N SER A 36 -0.77 13.95 10.58
CA SER A 36 -0.90 12.49 10.72
C SER A 36 -1.97 11.97 9.77
N LEU A 37 -2.00 10.65 9.55
CA LEU A 37 -3.05 10.01 8.75
C LEU A 37 -4.42 10.24 9.36
N ASP A 38 -4.56 10.06 10.67
CA ASP A 38 -5.81 10.26 11.41
C ASP A 38 -6.33 11.69 11.29
N SER A 39 -5.43 12.68 11.37
CA SER A 39 -5.78 14.09 11.14
C SER A 39 -6.33 14.29 9.73
N ALA A 40 -5.72 13.64 8.74
CA ALA A 40 -6.10 13.78 7.34
C ALA A 40 -7.43 13.06 7.04
N ILE A 41 -7.68 11.90 7.67
CA ILE A 41 -8.97 11.18 7.65
C ILE A 41 -10.05 12.06 8.28
N GLN A 42 -9.83 12.50 9.52
CA GLN A 42 -10.78 13.32 10.28
C GLN A 42 -11.14 14.61 9.53
N CYS A 43 -10.18 15.19 8.82
CA CYS A 43 -10.36 16.45 8.10
C CYS A 43 -10.71 16.28 6.62
N GLY A 44 -10.95 15.05 6.14
CA GLY A 44 -11.37 14.76 4.77
C GLY A 44 -10.33 15.14 3.71
N VAL A 45 -9.07 15.35 4.10
CA VAL A 45 -7.97 15.67 3.20
C VAL A 45 -6.96 14.54 3.08
N LEU A 46 -7.31 13.34 3.53
CA LEU A 46 -6.50 12.12 3.42
C LEU A 46 -5.90 11.99 2.02
N LYS A 47 -6.74 12.07 0.99
CA LYS A 47 -6.31 12.03 -0.41
C LYS A 47 -5.26 13.09 -0.72
N GLN A 48 -5.46 14.33 -0.31
CA GLN A 48 -4.54 15.43 -0.61
C GLN A 48 -3.22 15.31 0.17
N CYS A 49 -3.28 14.91 1.45
CA CYS A 49 -2.12 14.74 2.31
C CYS A 49 -1.28 13.54 1.87
N LEU A 50 -1.93 12.42 1.60
CA LEU A 50 -1.27 11.25 1.06
C LEU A 50 -0.75 11.52 -0.34
N LEU A 51 -1.52 12.10 -1.25
CA LEU A 51 -1.00 12.42 -2.57
C LEU A 51 0.14 13.43 -2.50
N SER A 52 0.16 14.39 -1.56
CA SER A 52 1.31 15.32 -1.43
C SER A 52 2.55 14.65 -0.84
N ASN A 53 2.41 13.80 0.18
CA ASN A 53 3.51 13.01 0.75
C ASN A 53 4.00 11.93 -0.22
N PHE A 54 3.05 11.23 -0.86
CA PHE A 54 3.27 10.27 -1.91
C PHE A 54 3.93 10.97 -3.09
N THR A 55 3.44 12.08 -3.65
CA THR A 55 4.11 12.83 -4.72
C THR A 55 5.56 13.20 -4.34
N ARG A 56 5.84 13.53 -3.07
CA ARG A 56 7.21 13.77 -2.60
C ARG A 56 8.08 12.50 -2.57
N SER A 57 7.50 11.35 -2.23
CA SER A 57 8.15 10.03 -2.24
C SER A 57 8.29 9.47 -3.67
N HIS A 58 7.20 9.51 -4.43
CA HIS A 58 7.00 9.10 -5.82
C HIS A 58 7.77 9.96 -6.82
N GLN A 59 8.15 11.19 -6.47
CA GLN A 59 9.13 11.96 -7.24
C GLN A 59 10.39 11.15 -7.55
N THR A 60 10.77 10.19 -6.71
CA THR A 60 11.89 9.28 -7.00
C THR A 60 11.49 8.01 -7.75
N ALA A 61 10.29 7.47 -7.51
CA ALA A 61 9.80 6.23 -8.12
C ALA A 61 9.38 6.45 -9.60
N ASP A 62 8.57 7.47 -9.89
CA ASP A 62 8.14 7.86 -11.25
C ASP A 62 9.34 8.12 -12.17
N GLN A 63 10.41 8.68 -11.60
CA GLN A 63 11.61 9.04 -12.35
C GLN A 63 12.39 7.83 -12.87
N VAL A 64 12.19 6.65 -12.29
CA VAL A 64 12.91 5.41 -12.67
C VAL A 64 11.98 4.23 -12.88
N GLU A 65 10.66 4.41 -12.86
CA GLU A 65 9.68 3.35 -13.05
C GLU A 65 9.89 2.60 -14.39
N GLU A 66 10.28 3.33 -15.44
CA GLU A 66 10.60 2.74 -16.75
C GLU A 66 11.81 1.79 -16.73
N ILE A 67 12.65 1.86 -15.69
CA ILE A 67 13.91 1.12 -15.57
C ILE A 67 14.00 0.29 -14.28
N MET A 68 12.90 0.17 -13.53
CA MET A 68 12.83 -0.55 -12.27
C MET A 68 11.50 -1.29 -12.15
N SER A 69 11.57 -2.55 -11.71
CA SER A 69 10.41 -3.30 -11.23
C SER A 69 10.60 -3.63 -9.77
N VAL A 70 9.64 -3.26 -8.92
CA VAL A 70 9.63 -3.63 -7.51
C VAL A 70 8.78 -4.89 -7.33
N THR A 71 9.10 -5.71 -6.34
CA THR A 71 8.25 -6.81 -5.87
C THR A 71 8.26 -6.78 -4.35
N LEU A 72 7.08 -6.61 -3.74
CA LEU A 72 6.90 -6.70 -2.30
C LEU A 72 6.54 -8.14 -1.91
N VAL A 73 7.07 -8.58 -0.77
CA VAL A 73 6.83 -9.91 -0.20
C VAL A 73 6.50 -9.76 1.29
N PRO A 74 5.25 -9.41 1.65
CA PRO A 74 4.82 -9.29 3.05
C PRO A 74 4.88 -10.66 3.73
N TYR A 75 5.86 -10.83 4.62
CA TYR A 75 6.09 -12.05 5.40
C TYR A 75 7.15 -11.79 6.48
N GLY A 76 8.31 -11.26 6.07
CA GLY A 76 9.40 -10.88 6.96
C GLY A 76 9.92 -12.05 7.80
N ASN A 77 9.96 -11.85 9.12
CA ASN A 77 10.44 -12.83 10.09
C ASN A 77 9.36 -13.82 10.55
N ALA A 78 8.19 -13.85 9.89
CA ALA A 78 7.14 -14.79 10.24
C ALA A 78 7.58 -16.25 10.08
N GLN A 79 6.95 -17.13 10.85
CA GLN A 79 7.11 -18.58 10.74
C GLN A 79 5.78 -19.20 10.33
N GLU A 80 5.83 -20.32 9.60
CA GLU A 80 4.64 -21.09 9.24
C GLU A 80 4.73 -22.53 9.72
N LYS A 81 3.57 -23.10 10.06
CA LYS A 81 3.40 -24.52 10.37
C LYS A 81 2.19 -25.06 9.61
N ASN A 82 2.32 -26.23 8.99
CA ASN A 82 1.18 -26.90 8.37
C ASN A 82 0.42 -27.70 9.45
N VAL A 83 -0.81 -27.30 9.73
CA VAL A 83 -1.70 -27.94 10.70
C VAL A 83 -2.94 -28.44 9.96
N GLY A 84 -3.01 -29.74 9.72
CA GLY A 84 -4.18 -30.36 9.07
C GLY A 84 -4.42 -29.89 7.63
N GLY A 85 -3.37 -29.53 6.89
CA GLY A 85 -3.47 -29.05 5.51
C GLY A 85 -3.64 -27.54 5.37
N LYS A 86 -3.71 -26.79 6.48
CA LYS A 86 -3.76 -25.33 6.50
C LYS A 86 -2.48 -24.77 7.13
N TYR A 87 -1.94 -23.69 6.56
CA TYR A 87 -0.78 -23.02 7.14
C TYR A 87 -1.22 -22.09 8.28
N VAL A 88 -0.55 -22.17 9.41
CA VAL A 88 -0.72 -21.26 10.55
C VAL A 88 0.54 -20.42 10.65
N PHE A 89 0.37 -19.09 10.67
CA PHE A 89 1.46 -18.13 10.68
C PHE A 89 1.66 -17.55 12.08
N GLU A 90 2.92 -17.42 12.48
CA GLU A 90 3.35 -16.84 13.75
C GLU A 90 4.29 -15.67 13.44
N CYS A 91 3.89 -14.46 13.84
CA CYS A 91 4.62 -13.23 13.55
C CYS A 91 5.26 -12.66 14.82
N GLN A 92 6.42 -12.01 14.68
CA GLN A 92 7.25 -11.52 15.79
C GLN A 92 6.57 -10.43 16.63
N HIS A 93 5.63 -9.69 16.05
CA HIS A 93 4.82 -8.65 16.67
C HIS A 93 3.35 -9.09 16.88
N GLY A 94 3.09 -10.40 16.85
CA GLY A 94 1.78 -10.99 17.16
C GLY A 94 0.79 -11.00 16.00
N GLU A 95 -0.48 -11.28 16.30
CA GLU A 95 -1.50 -11.57 15.30
C GLU A 95 -1.83 -10.38 14.38
N GLN A 96 -1.66 -9.14 14.86
CA GLN A 96 -1.92 -7.94 14.06
C GLN A 96 -0.90 -7.78 12.92
N GLU A 97 0.38 -8.12 13.14
CA GLU A 97 1.39 -8.14 12.05
C GLU A 97 1.04 -9.23 11.02
N CYS A 98 0.62 -10.41 11.48
CA CYS A 98 0.17 -11.48 10.59
C CYS A 98 -1.07 -11.07 9.77
N LEU A 99 -2.00 -10.33 10.38
CA LEU A 99 -3.17 -9.78 9.70
C LEU A 99 -2.77 -8.73 8.65
N GLY A 100 -1.86 -7.81 9.00
CA GLY A 100 -1.33 -6.80 8.06
C GLY A 100 -0.66 -7.43 6.85
N ASN A 101 0.28 -8.36 7.10
CA ASN A 101 0.93 -9.13 6.05
C ASN A 101 -0.09 -9.84 5.14
N MET A 102 -1.19 -10.36 5.70
CA MET A 102 -2.23 -11.04 4.93
C MET A 102 -3.04 -10.07 4.06
N ILE A 103 -3.40 -8.91 4.60
CA ILE A 103 -4.11 -7.85 3.88
C ILE A 103 -3.25 -7.38 2.69
N GLU A 104 -1.99 -7.03 2.93
CA GLU A 104 -1.06 -6.59 1.88
C GLU A 104 -0.84 -7.67 0.82
N THR A 105 -0.71 -8.93 1.24
CA THR A 105 -0.59 -10.08 0.34
C THR A 105 -1.82 -10.24 -0.55
N CYS A 106 -3.02 -10.06 0.00
CA CYS A 106 -4.27 -10.08 -0.77
C CYS A 106 -4.36 -8.89 -1.73
N LEU A 107 -3.98 -7.68 -1.30
CA LEU A 107 -3.94 -6.48 -2.15
C LEU A 107 -3.03 -6.70 -3.37
N LEU A 108 -1.79 -7.15 -3.15
CA LEU A 108 -0.82 -7.43 -4.22
C LEU A 108 -1.33 -8.45 -5.26
N ASN A 109 -2.23 -9.36 -4.86
CA ASN A 109 -2.84 -10.32 -5.77
C ASN A 109 -4.09 -9.78 -6.49
N MET A 110 -4.79 -8.80 -5.92
CA MET A 110 -6.11 -8.35 -6.39
C MET A 110 -6.09 -7.03 -7.16
N THR A 111 -4.99 -6.27 -7.09
CA THR A 111 -4.82 -5.00 -7.78
C THR A 111 -3.62 -5.03 -8.72
N ASP A 112 -3.50 -4.04 -9.60
CA ASP A 112 -2.23 -3.78 -10.26
C ASP A 112 -1.17 -3.28 -9.26
N ALA A 113 0.09 -3.29 -9.68
CA ALA A 113 1.22 -2.95 -8.83
C ALA A 113 1.16 -1.50 -8.33
N SER A 114 0.71 -0.55 -9.15
CA SER A 114 0.64 0.87 -8.78
C SER A 114 -0.39 1.07 -7.66
N ALA A 115 -1.61 0.56 -7.86
CA ALA A 115 -2.66 0.64 -6.87
C ALA A 115 -2.30 -0.11 -5.57
N ALA A 116 -1.62 -1.27 -5.68
CA ALA A 116 -1.14 -2.00 -4.52
C ALA A 116 -0.13 -1.16 -3.72
N TYR A 117 0.86 -0.57 -4.39
CA TYR A 117 1.91 0.22 -3.73
C TYR A 117 1.37 1.48 -3.08
N GLU A 118 0.46 2.20 -3.75
CA GLU A 118 -0.23 3.34 -3.17
C GLU A 118 -1.04 2.96 -1.92
N THR A 119 -1.79 1.86 -2.00
CA THR A 119 -2.61 1.36 -0.90
C THR A 119 -1.74 0.94 0.29
N ILE A 120 -0.68 0.16 0.04
CA ILE A 120 0.23 -0.33 1.08
C ILE A 120 1.00 0.84 1.70
N TYR A 121 1.52 1.78 0.91
CA TYR A 121 2.19 2.96 1.42
C TYR A 121 1.27 3.80 2.34
N CYS A 122 0.00 3.94 1.98
CA CYS A 122 -1.00 4.59 2.81
C CYS A 122 -1.18 3.90 4.16
N MET A 123 -1.27 2.56 4.15
CA MET A 123 -1.40 1.74 5.36
C MET A 123 -0.16 1.87 6.25
N GLU A 124 1.03 1.69 5.69
CA GLU A 124 2.32 1.75 6.40
C GLU A 124 2.67 3.15 6.92
N SER A 125 2.01 4.19 6.40
CA SER A 125 2.15 5.57 6.88
C SER A 125 1.20 5.92 8.04
N ALA A 126 0.32 4.99 8.43
CA ALA A 126 -0.63 5.16 9.52
C ALA A 126 0.02 4.90 10.88
N ASP A 127 -0.54 5.49 11.95
CA ASP A 127 -0.21 5.08 13.32
C ASP A 127 -0.75 3.67 13.62
N ASP A 128 -1.90 3.31 13.03
CA ASP A 128 -2.49 1.97 13.05
C ASP A 128 -2.72 1.48 11.60
N VAL A 129 -1.82 0.62 11.15
CA VAL A 129 -1.78 0.04 9.79
C VAL A 129 -3.08 -0.70 9.45
N ILE A 130 -3.61 -1.47 10.40
CA ILE A 130 -4.78 -2.33 10.16
C ILE A 130 -6.06 -1.51 10.10
N SER A 131 -6.22 -0.57 11.04
CA SER A 131 -7.40 0.31 11.06
C SER A 131 -7.45 1.22 9.82
N ALA A 132 -6.30 1.60 9.26
CA ALA A 132 -6.21 2.41 8.05
C ALA A 132 -6.55 1.65 6.75
N ALA A 133 -6.41 0.32 6.73
CA ALA A 133 -6.46 -0.50 5.52
C ALA A 133 -7.70 -0.23 4.65
N LYS A 134 -8.90 -0.23 5.25
CA LYS A 134 -10.13 0.00 4.49
C LYS A 134 -10.17 1.40 3.85
N SER A 135 -9.81 2.43 4.60
CA SER A 135 -9.79 3.80 4.08
C SER A 135 -8.72 3.99 2.99
N CYS A 136 -7.59 3.31 3.09
CA CYS A 136 -6.57 3.29 2.04
C CYS A 136 -7.06 2.59 0.77
N VAL A 137 -7.75 1.45 0.90
CA VAL A 137 -8.37 0.73 -0.22
C VAL A 137 -9.42 1.59 -0.92
N ASP A 138 -10.34 2.20 -0.16
CA ASP A 138 -11.39 3.07 -0.71
C ASP A 138 -10.80 4.26 -1.49
N LEU A 139 -9.58 4.68 -1.12
CA LEU A 139 -8.90 5.82 -1.70
C LEU A 139 -8.15 5.49 -3.00
N PHE A 140 -7.38 4.41 -3.02
CA PHE A 140 -6.45 4.07 -4.10
C PHE A 140 -6.94 2.91 -4.98
N SER A 141 -7.87 2.11 -4.47
CA SER A 141 -8.47 0.97 -5.17
C SER A 141 -10.01 1.00 -5.06
N PRO A 142 -10.70 2.08 -5.44
CA PRO A 142 -12.13 2.28 -5.18
C PRO A 142 -13.05 1.24 -5.84
N GLU A 143 -12.58 0.57 -6.89
CA GLU A 143 -13.30 -0.52 -7.56
C GLU A 143 -13.22 -1.84 -6.77
N LEU A 144 -12.25 -1.98 -5.87
CA LEU A 144 -12.03 -3.18 -5.06
C LEU A 144 -12.85 -3.10 -3.76
N LYS A 145 -13.87 -3.96 -3.65
CA LYS A 145 -14.70 -4.04 -2.45
C LYS A 145 -13.94 -4.66 -1.29
N TRP A 146 -13.99 -4.02 -0.12
CA TRP A 146 -13.38 -4.52 1.12
C TRP A 146 -13.78 -5.96 1.46
N GLU A 147 -15.03 -6.34 1.22
CA GLU A 147 -15.52 -7.71 1.48
C GLU A 147 -14.77 -8.77 0.67
N SER A 148 -14.24 -8.40 -0.50
CA SER A 148 -13.43 -9.30 -1.33
C SER A 148 -12.05 -9.51 -0.73
N ILE A 149 -11.47 -8.45 -0.15
CA ILE A 149 -10.20 -8.51 0.58
C ILE A 149 -10.37 -9.34 1.85
N ASP A 150 -11.43 -9.06 2.63
CA ASP A 150 -11.75 -9.82 3.85
C ASP A 150 -11.96 -11.31 3.57
N SER A 151 -12.63 -11.64 2.46
CA SER A 151 -12.77 -13.02 1.98
C SER A 151 -11.44 -13.66 1.60
N CYS A 152 -10.51 -12.90 1.01
CA CYS A 152 -9.16 -13.38 0.72
C CYS A 152 -8.37 -13.63 2.01
N VAL A 153 -8.39 -12.67 2.93
CA VAL A 153 -7.67 -12.71 4.22
C VAL A 153 -8.09 -13.91 5.07
N ASN A 154 -9.40 -14.16 5.16
CA ASN A 154 -9.93 -15.25 5.97
C ASN A 154 -10.01 -16.60 5.23
N GLY A 155 -9.77 -16.59 3.91
CA GLY A 155 -9.95 -17.75 3.03
C GLY A 155 -8.67 -18.51 2.69
N ASP A 156 -8.86 -19.63 2.00
CA ASP A 156 -7.74 -20.48 1.55
C ASP A 156 -6.82 -19.76 0.56
N LYS A 157 -7.37 -18.81 -0.22
CA LYS A 157 -6.58 -18.02 -1.17
C LYS A 157 -5.52 -17.18 -0.46
N GLY A 158 -5.88 -16.42 0.58
CA GLY A 158 -4.91 -15.66 1.38
C GLY A 158 -3.88 -16.58 2.04
N ASN A 159 -4.34 -17.69 2.62
CA ASN A 159 -3.46 -18.69 3.24
C ASN A 159 -2.39 -19.21 2.27
N GLN A 160 -2.78 -19.56 1.05
CA GLN A 160 -1.87 -20.03 0.01
C GLN A 160 -0.92 -18.93 -0.48
N LEU A 161 -1.41 -17.68 -0.63
CA LEU A 161 -0.57 -16.56 -1.03
C LEU A 161 0.48 -16.23 0.03
N MET A 162 0.11 -16.22 1.32
CA MET A 162 1.05 -16.01 2.42
C MET A 162 2.10 -17.13 2.48
N HIS A 163 1.69 -18.39 2.25
CA HIS A 163 2.63 -19.50 2.12
C HIS A 163 3.58 -19.33 0.92
N GLN A 164 3.10 -18.82 -0.22
CA GLN A 164 3.99 -18.50 -1.34
C GLN A 164 5.01 -17.41 -0.97
N ASN A 165 4.63 -16.43 -0.15
CA ASN A 165 5.56 -15.42 0.38
C ASN A 165 6.56 -16.03 1.37
N ALA A 166 6.14 -17.01 2.18
CA ALA A 166 7.03 -17.80 3.03
C ALA A 166 8.10 -18.51 2.20
N LEU A 167 7.70 -19.22 1.14
CA LEU A 167 8.62 -19.92 0.24
C LEU A 167 9.58 -18.97 -0.48
N LYS A 168 9.10 -17.82 -0.97
CA LYS A 168 9.95 -16.79 -1.57
C LYS A 168 10.99 -16.26 -0.57
N THR A 169 10.59 -16.05 0.68
CA THR A 169 11.47 -15.54 1.73
C THR A 169 12.50 -16.60 2.16
N GLN A 170 12.11 -17.86 2.26
CA GLN A 170 13.01 -18.98 2.56
C GLN A 170 14.00 -19.27 1.43
N ALA A 171 13.64 -18.97 0.18
CA ALA A 171 14.50 -19.14 -0.99
C ALA A 171 15.57 -18.05 -1.15
N LEU A 172 15.57 -17.01 -0.29
CA LEU A 172 16.58 -15.96 -0.33
C LEU A 172 17.98 -16.53 -0.13
N ASN A 173 18.91 -16.08 -0.98
CA ASN A 173 20.32 -16.46 -0.91
C ASN A 173 21.21 -15.20 -1.00
N PRO A 174 21.92 -14.82 0.08
CA PRO A 174 21.93 -15.48 1.38
C PRO A 174 20.57 -15.40 2.10
N PRO A 175 20.29 -16.33 3.04
CA PRO A 175 19.12 -16.22 3.90
C PRO A 175 19.13 -14.87 4.63
N HIS A 176 17.96 -14.22 4.71
CA HIS A 176 17.83 -12.95 5.39
C HIS A 176 18.12 -13.10 6.89
N LYS A 177 18.70 -12.05 7.48
CA LYS A 177 19.07 -12.02 8.91
C LYS A 177 18.29 -10.99 9.71
N TYR A 178 17.60 -10.09 9.01
CA TYR A 178 16.82 -8.99 9.54
C TYR A 178 15.85 -8.52 8.45
N VAL A 179 14.93 -7.65 8.83
CA VAL A 179 14.04 -6.93 7.92
C VAL A 179 14.25 -5.42 8.07
N PRO A 180 14.14 -4.62 7.00
CA PRO A 180 13.90 -5.02 5.61
C PRO A 180 15.11 -5.74 4.99
N TRP A 181 14.85 -6.60 3.99
CA TRP A 181 15.89 -7.34 3.24
C TRP A 181 15.76 -7.08 1.74
N ILE A 182 16.60 -6.19 1.21
CA ILE A 182 16.49 -5.71 -0.18
C ILE A 182 17.36 -6.58 -1.08
N THR A 183 16.77 -7.11 -2.15
CA THR A 183 17.52 -7.75 -3.23
C THR A 183 17.48 -6.87 -4.48
N ILE A 184 18.61 -6.72 -5.15
CA ILE A 184 18.72 -5.97 -6.41
C ILE A 184 19.19 -6.94 -7.49
N ASN A 185 18.35 -7.14 -8.52
CA ASN A 185 18.57 -8.14 -9.57
C ASN A 185 18.86 -9.55 -9.03
N GLY A 186 18.15 -9.95 -7.97
CA GLY A 186 18.27 -11.26 -7.33
C GLY A 186 19.49 -11.44 -6.41
N ALA A 187 20.29 -10.39 -6.20
CA ALA A 187 21.45 -10.43 -5.30
C ALA A 187 21.24 -9.53 -4.08
N HIS A 188 21.82 -9.93 -2.94
CA HIS A 188 21.90 -9.12 -1.73
C HIS A 188 23.35 -9.03 -1.25
N THR A 189 23.76 -7.81 -0.88
CA THR A 189 24.99 -7.51 -0.15
C THR A 189 24.71 -6.35 0.81
N ASP A 190 25.49 -6.23 1.88
CA ASP A 190 25.35 -5.10 2.81
C ASP A 190 25.53 -3.74 2.09
N ASP A 191 26.44 -3.65 1.12
CA ASP A 191 26.63 -2.44 0.29
C ASP A 191 25.39 -2.12 -0.58
N LEU A 192 24.73 -3.12 -1.17
CA LEU A 192 23.50 -2.90 -1.93
C LEU A 192 22.34 -2.50 -1.02
N GLN A 193 22.23 -3.13 0.16
CA GLN A 193 21.26 -2.78 1.18
C GLN A 193 21.43 -1.32 1.62
N ASP A 194 22.64 -0.92 1.99
CA ASP A 194 22.95 0.45 2.44
C ASP A 194 22.67 1.49 1.35
N LYS A 195 23.07 1.22 0.10
CA LYS A 195 22.82 2.12 -1.03
C LYS A 195 21.33 2.23 -1.34
N ALA A 196 20.59 1.13 -1.32
CA ALA A 196 19.15 1.13 -1.56
C ALA A 196 18.41 1.89 -0.45
N SER A 197 18.78 1.68 0.81
CA SER A 197 18.21 2.39 1.96
C SER A 197 18.58 3.87 1.98
N THR A 198 19.76 4.24 1.48
CA THR A 198 20.18 5.66 1.38
C THR A 198 19.48 6.37 0.22
N SER A 199 19.49 5.77 -0.97
CA SER A 199 18.84 6.32 -2.15
C SER A 199 18.66 5.22 -3.20
N LEU A 200 17.51 4.55 -3.17
CA LEU A 200 17.13 3.58 -4.20
C LEU A 200 17.22 4.18 -5.61
N PHE A 201 16.78 5.42 -5.79
CA PHE A 201 16.90 6.16 -7.04
C PHE A 201 18.34 6.22 -7.57
N SER A 202 19.29 6.64 -6.73
CA SER A 202 20.70 6.75 -7.13
C SER A 202 21.28 5.39 -7.48
N LEU A 203 20.93 4.36 -6.70
CA LEU A 203 21.36 2.99 -6.96
C LEU A 203 20.83 2.49 -8.30
N VAL A 204 19.53 2.62 -8.56
CA VAL A 204 18.89 2.22 -9.83
C VAL A 204 19.52 2.92 -11.02
N CYS A 205 19.66 4.26 -10.96
CA CYS A 205 20.32 5.03 -12.02
C CYS A 205 21.79 4.62 -12.25
N SER A 206 22.49 4.17 -11.21
CA SER A 206 23.88 3.71 -11.32
C SER A 206 23.99 2.31 -11.93
N MET A 207 23.03 1.43 -11.64
CA MET A 207 23.05 0.02 -12.05
C MET A 207 22.40 -0.22 -13.40
N TYR A 208 21.54 0.69 -13.87
CA TYR A 208 20.88 0.56 -15.16
C TYR A 208 21.88 0.67 -16.31
N LYS A 209 21.89 -0.37 -17.16
CA LYS A 209 22.85 -0.54 -18.27
C LYS A 209 22.32 -0.01 -19.61
N GLY A 210 21.04 0.33 -19.69
CA GLY A 210 20.41 0.84 -20.91
C GLY A 210 20.55 2.37 -21.08
N PRO A 211 19.89 2.95 -22.09
CA PRO A 211 19.80 4.40 -22.26
C PRO A 211 19.13 5.03 -21.03
N LYS A 212 19.89 5.79 -20.27
CA LYS A 212 19.40 6.35 -19.00
C LYS A 212 18.22 7.30 -19.23
N PRO A 213 17.16 7.22 -18.41
CA PRO A 213 16.13 8.25 -18.36
C PRO A 213 16.75 9.62 -18.06
N ALA A 214 16.04 10.70 -18.42
CA ALA A 214 16.50 12.06 -18.16
C ALA A 214 16.77 12.30 -16.67
N ALA A 215 15.95 11.71 -15.78
CA ALA A 215 16.15 11.80 -14.34
C ALA A 215 17.50 11.21 -13.88
N CYS A 216 17.99 10.16 -14.54
CA CYS A 216 19.30 9.57 -14.30
C CYS A 216 20.46 10.29 -15.01
N GLY A 217 20.24 11.51 -15.54
CA GLY A 217 21.23 12.28 -16.28
C GLY A 217 21.42 11.85 -17.73
N GLY A 218 20.50 11.06 -18.29
CA GLY A 218 20.51 10.72 -19.71
C GLY A 218 20.21 11.93 -20.59
N SER A 219 21.00 12.14 -21.64
CA SER A 219 20.70 13.18 -22.63
C SER A 219 19.43 12.78 -23.38
N GLN A 220 18.37 13.58 -23.29
CA GLN A 220 17.29 13.48 -24.27
C GLN A 220 17.92 13.71 -25.64
N ARG A 221 17.86 12.73 -26.54
CA ARG A 221 18.22 12.96 -27.94
C ARG A 221 17.33 14.10 -28.41
N GLY A 222 17.93 15.29 -28.54
CA GLY A 222 17.19 16.49 -28.88
C GLY A 222 16.32 16.23 -30.09
N PHE A 223 15.04 16.60 -29.99
CA PHE A 223 14.26 16.87 -31.19
C PHE A 223 15.12 17.77 -32.06
N ARG A 224 15.58 17.25 -33.21
CA ARG A 224 16.17 18.09 -34.25
C ARG A 224 15.11 19.12 -34.58
N SER A 225 15.27 20.33 -34.06
CA SER A 225 14.59 21.50 -34.59
C SER A 225 15.01 21.59 -36.05
N TYR A 226 14.12 21.20 -36.97
CA TYR A 226 14.24 21.60 -38.35
C TYR A 226 14.01 23.11 -38.37
N SER A 227 15.11 23.86 -38.34
CA SER A 227 15.11 25.26 -38.75
C SER A 227 14.75 25.30 -40.23
N ASN A 228 13.49 25.62 -40.54
CA ASN A 228 13.11 26.05 -41.86
C ASN A 228 13.70 27.45 -42.06
N ASN A 229 14.69 27.55 -42.94
CA ASN A 229 15.09 28.80 -43.58
C ASN A 229 14.06 29.11 -44.67
N GLU A 230 13.28 30.17 -44.50
CA GLU A 230 12.81 31.06 -45.57
C GLU A 230 12.77 32.51 -45.05
#